data_AF-A0A3Q3GLP5-F1
#
_entry.id   AF-A0A3Q3GLP5-F1
#
_cell.length_a   1.000
_cell.length_b   1.000
_cell.length_c   1.000
_cell.angle_alpha   90.00
_cell.angle_beta   90.00
_cell.angle_gamma   90.00
#
_symmetry.space_group_name_H-M   'P 1'
#
loop_
_entity.id
_entity.type
_entity.pdbx_description
1 polymer ?
#
loop_
_entity_poly.entity_id
_entity_poly.type
_entity_poly.pdbx_seq_one_letter_code
_entity_poly.pdbx_strand_id
1 'polypeptide(L)' 'MSQSLHVARRSFSSTTRRQVDNKVPQNQKLFQENNGMPVHLKGGTFDGLLYRTTMALTVVGTGFVVYELVKAAFPKKK' A
#
# COMPACT_ATOMS: atom_id res chain seq x y z
N MET A 1 -31.19 17.09 -59.14
CA MET A 1 -29.87 17.63 -58.72
C MET A 1 -30.00 18.15 -57.30
N SER A 2 -29.44 17.43 -56.31
CA SER A 2 -28.73 18.05 -55.18
C SER A 2 -28.05 16.91 -54.42
N GLN A 3 -26.72 16.86 -54.49
CA GLN A 3 -25.92 15.85 -53.82
C GLN A 3 -25.78 16.20 -52.34
N SER A 4 -26.25 15.32 -51.46
CA SER A 4 -26.06 15.46 -50.01
C SER A 4 -24.59 15.18 -49.64
N LEU A 5 -23.91 16.21 -49.13
CA LEU A 5 -22.53 16.16 -48.62
C LEU A 5 -22.35 15.03 -47.60
N HIS A 6 -21.53 14.03 -47.95
CA HIS A 6 -20.97 13.09 -46.99
C HIS A 6 -19.91 13.81 -46.13
N VAL A 7 -20.34 14.39 -45.01
CA VAL A 7 -19.44 14.87 -43.96
C VAL A 7 -18.74 13.65 -43.35
N ALA A 8 -17.43 13.54 -43.55
CA ALA A 8 -16.60 12.52 -42.95
C ALA A 8 -16.65 12.64 -41.41
N ARG A 9 -17.45 11.80 -40.74
CA ARG A 9 -17.40 11.60 -39.29
C ARG A 9 -16.08 10.92 -38.92
N ARG A 10 -15.01 11.69 -38.74
CA ARG A 10 -13.83 11.23 -37.98
C ARG A 10 -14.04 11.56 -36.50
N SER A 11 -14.76 10.69 -35.80
CA SER A 11 -14.72 10.69 -34.34
C SER A 11 -13.57 9.79 -33.88
N PHE A 12 -12.34 10.31 -33.93
CA PHE A 12 -11.22 9.70 -33.21
C PHE A 12 -11.24 10.24 -31.78
N SER A 13 -11.99 9.57 -30.90
CA SER A 13 -11.80 9.66 -29.46
C SER A 13 -11.39 8.28 -28.97
N SER A 14 -10.13 7.92 -29.21
CA SER A 14 -9.50 6.76 -28.59
C SER A 14 -8.89 7.19 -27.27
N THR A 15 -9.73 7.48 -26.28
CA THR A 15 -9.30 7.30 -24.89
C THR A 15 -9.49 5.84 -24.58
N THR A 16 -8.40 5.07 -24.54
CA THR A 16 -8.35 3.78 -23.84
C THR A 16 -8.67 4.06 -22.37
N ARG A 17 -9.95 4.14 -22.02
CA ARG A 17 -10.38 4.15 -20.61
C ARG A 17 -9.95 2.79 -20.07
N ARG A 18 -8.87 2.75 -19.29
CA ARG A 18 -8.64 1.65 -18.36
C ARG A 18 -9.83 1.67 -17.41
N GLN A 19 -10.88 0.93 -17.75
CA GLN A 19 -12.04 0.76 -16.89
C GLN A 19 -11.54 -0.09 -15.71
N VAL A 20 -11.09 0.57 -14.65
CA VAL A 20 -10.74 -0.11 -13.41
C VAL A 20 -12.07 -0.47 -12.75
N ASP A 21 -12.29 -1.76 -12.54
CA ASP A 21 -13.49 -2.23 -11.85
C ASP A 21 -13.56 -1.68 -10.43
N ASN A 22 -14.76 -1.31 -9.98
CA ASN A 22 -14.99 -0.95 -8.60
C ASN A 22 -14.74 -2.17 -7.69
N LYS A 23 -13.70 -2.09 -6.84
CA LYS A 23 -13.34 -3.13 -5.86
C LYS A 23 -13.81 -2.82 -4.43
N VAL A 24 -14.53 -1.72 -4.21
CA VAL A 24 -14.98 -1.29 -2.87
C VAL A 24 -15.86 -2.35 -2.18
N PRO A 25 -16.88 -2.96 -2.83
CA PRO A 25 -17.71 -3.98 -2.19
C PRO A 25 -16.91 -5.20 -1.70
N GLN A 26 -15.90 -5.61 -2.48
CA GLN A 26 -15.03 -6.74 -2.14
C GLN A 26 -14.16 -6.42 -0.93
N ASN A 27 -13.57 -5.22 -0.91
CA ASN A 27 -12.75 -4.77 0.21
C ASN A 27 -13.61 -4.57 1.48
N GLN A 28 -14.82 -4.02 1.36
CA GLN A 28 -15.76 -3.92 2.48
C GLN A 28 -16.07 -5.30 3.06
N LYS A 29 -16.36 -6.30 2.22
CA LYS A 29 -16.60 -7.68 2.69
C LYS A 29 -15.39 -8.24 3.46
N LEU A 30 -14.18 -8.07 2.93
CA LEU A 30 -12.95 -8.54 3.57
C LEU A 30 -12.72 -7.86 4.93
N PHE A 31 -12.78 -6.53 4.99
CA PHE A 31 -12.48 -5.77 6.21
C PHE A 31 -13.64 -5.75 7.22
N GLN A 32 -14.85 -6.14 6.84
CA GLN A 32 -16.01 -6.24 7.75
C GLN A 32 -16.33 -7.69 8.15
N GLU A 33 -15.62 -8.70 7.62
CA GLU A 33 -15.76 -10.09 8.07
C GLU A 33 -15.57 -10.20 9.60
N ASN A 34 -16.50 -10.87 10.28
CA ASN A 34 -16.48 -11.01 11.73
C ASN A 34 -15.60 -12.20 12.16
N ASN A 35 -14.30 -12.10 11.87
CA ASN A 35 -13.29 -13.12 12.14
C ASN A 35 -12.43 -12.80 13.37
N GLY A 36 -12.75 -11.73 14.11
CA GLY A 36 -12.02 -11.29 15.30
C GLY A 36 -10.61 -10.75 15.03
N MET A 37 -10.16 -10.66 13.77
CA MET A 37 -8.83 -10.16 13.45
C MET A 37 -8.75 -8.64 13.64
N PRO A 38 -7.64 -8.13 14.22
CA PRO A 38 -7.42 -6.70 14.33
C PRO A 38 -7.22 -6.08 12.94
N VAL A 39 -7.64 -4.82 12.77
CA VAL A 39 -7.65 -4.14 11.46
C VAL A 39 -6.30 -4.10 10.75
N HIS A 40 -5.19 -4.02 11.51
CA HIS A 40 -3.83 -3.97 10.97
C HIS A 40 -3.27 -5.34 10.52
N LEU A 41 -4.02 -6.43 10.68
CA LEU A 41 -3.70 -7.77 10.15
C LEU A 41 -4.79 -8.29 9.20
N LYS A 42 -5.82 -7.48 8.94
CA LYS A 42 -7.05 -7.93 8.28
C LYS A 42 -6.91 -8.10 6.77
N GLY A 43 -5.88 -7.50 6.17
CA GLY A 43 -5.48 -7.71 4.78
C GLY A 43 -4.72 -9.02 4.54
N GLY A 44 -4.39 -9.78 5.59
CA GLY A 44 -3.87 -11.15 5.50
C GLY A 44 -2.36 -11.27 5.68
N THR A 45 -1.74 -12.22 4.99
CA THR A 45 -0.34 -12.63 5.25
C THR A 45 0.68 -11.51 5.06
N PHE A 46 0.46 -10.62 4.09
CA PHE A 46 1.35 -9.48 3.86
C PHE A 46 1.36 -8.51 5.03
N ASP A 47 0.20 -8.25 5.64
CA ASP A 47 0.12 -7.41 6.85
C ASP A 47 0.92 -8.03 8.00
N GLY A 48 0.80 -9.35 8.20
CA GLY A 48 1.55 -10.06 9.23
C GLY A 48 3.07 -10.04 8.99
N LEU A 49 3.51 -10.22 7.74
CA LEU A 49 4.93 -10.13 7.38
C LEU A 49 5.47 -8.71 7.60
N LEU A 50 4.72 -7.71 7.16
CA LEU A 50 5.09 -6.30 7.32
C LEU A 50 5.19 -5.94 8.80
N TYR A 51 4.19 -6.27 9.59
CA TYR A 51 4.17 -6.05 11.03
C TYR A 51 5.39 -6.66 11.74
N ARG A 52 5.68 -7.94 11.48
CA ARG A 52 6.83 -8.64 12.10
C ARG A 52 8.15 -8.03 11.70
N THR A 53 8.30 -7.66 10.43
CA THR A 53 9.52 -7.02 9.92
C THR A 53 9.72 -5.66 10.58
N THR A 54 8.68 -4.83 10.64
CA THR A 54 8.75 -3.52 11.30
C THR A 54 9.05 -3.66 12.79
N MET A 55 8.46 -4.63 13.48
CA MET A 55 8.77 -4.91 14.89
C MET A 55 10.22 -5.36 15.09
N ALA A 56 10.72 -6.26 14.24
CA ALA A 56 12.12 -6.69 14.31
C ALA A 56 13.08 -5.50 14.11
N LEU A 57 12.84 -4.68 13.07
CA LEU A 57 13.68 -3.51 12.78
C LEU A 57 13.68 -2.49 13.93
N THR A 58 12.51 -2.22 14.52
CA THR A 58 12.41 -1.25 15.62
C THR A 58 13.07 -1.76 16.89
N VAL A 59 12.86 -3.02 17.28
CA VAL A 59 13.52 -3.61 18.47
C VAL A 59 15.03 -3.63 18.31
N VAL A 60 15.52 -4.09 17.14
CA VAL A 60 16.96 -4.10 16.84
C VAL A 60 17.54 -2.68 16.82
N GLY A 61 16.85 -1.75 16.15
CA GLY A 61 17.27 -0.35 16.06
C GLY A 61 17.34 0.32 17.44
N THR A 62 16.34 0.12 18.29
CA THR A 62 16.34 0.63 19.67
C THR A 62 17.49 0.04 20.47
N GLY A 63 17.72 -1.28 20.38
CA GLY A 63 18.85 -1.93 21.05
C GLY A 63 20.20 -1.36 20.60
N PHE A 64 20.37 -1.13 19.30
CA PHE A 64 21.58 -0.53 18.74
C PHE A 64 21.80 0.91 19.25
N VAL A 65 20.75 1.73 19.28
CA VAL A 65 20.82 3.10 19.82
C VAL A 65 21.19 3.08 21.30
N VAL A 66 20.62 2.19 22.10
CA VAL A 66 20.99 2.04 23.52
C VAL A 66 22.46 1.65 23.67
N TYR A 67 22.95 0.69 22.87
CA TYR A 67 24.35 0.30 22.88
C TYR A 67 25.28 1.47 22.55
N GLU A 68 25.01 2.21 21.46
CA GLU A 68 25.82 3.37 21.09
C GLU A 68 25.74 4.50 22.13
N LEU A 69 24.57 4.73 22.73
CA LEU A 69 24.40 5.71 23.79
C LEU A 69 25.24 5.35 25.02
N VAL A 70 25.20 4.09 25.47
CA VAL A 70 26.03 3.61 26.59
C VAL A 70 27.52 3.75 26.26
N LYS A 71 27.93 3.34 25.06
CA LYS A 71 29.31 3.47 24.58
C LYS A 71 29.78 4.92 24.51
N ALA A 72 28.88 5.86 24.23
CA ALA A 72 29.17 7.29 24.20
C ALA A 72 29.15 7.93 25.61
N ALA A 73 28.33 7.43 26.52
CA ALA A 73 28.17 7.98 27.86
C ALA A 73 29.38 7.72 28.77
N PHE A 74 30.13 6.64 28.54
CA PHE A 74 31.31 6.30 29.34
C PHE A 74 32.62 6.67 28.63
N PRO A 75 33.60 7.24 29.35
CA PRO A 75 34.88 7.63 28.78
C PRO A 75 35.64 6.39 28.30
N LYS A 76 36.16 6.45 27.07
CA LYS A 76 37.05 5.42 26.54
C LYS A 76 38.43 5.65 27.11
N LYS A 77 39.05 4.60 27.65
CA LYS A 77 40.47 4.65 28.04
C LYS A 77 41.30 4.94 26.78
N LYS A 78 42.28 5.83 26.92
CA LYS A 78 43.26 6.13 25.87
C LYS A 78 44.21 4.97 25.67
#